data_AF-A0A7G8W445-F1
#
_entry.id   AF-A0A7G8W445-F1
#
_cell.length_a   1.000
_cell.length_b   1.000
_cell.length_c   1.000
_cell.angle_alpha   90.00
_cell.angle_beta   90.00
_cell.angle_gamma   90.00
#
_symmetry.space_group_name_H-M   'P 1'
#
loop_
_entity.id
_entity.type
_entity.pdbx_description
1 polymer ?
#
loop_
_entity_poly.entity_id
_entity_poly.type
_entity_poly.pdbx_seq_one_letter_code
_entity_poly.pdbx_strand_id
1 'polypeptide(L)'
;MSWNEPGLTVELGTGDVGWRRTVMYMAWVLVMAFFFANAEIQIEGGAGWATSLPTWRIEHHWLLDIFWGGRAMTGYHAWVFSFMALVFYSPLAFNGRGRWRDAGLALCGLIAFWIVEDFLWFIINPAWGLAQFRPELVTWHKHWVMGAPVDYWVGLGVIALILYFRHRPRAEHERAEKATR
;
A
#
# COMPACT_ATOMS: atom_id res chain seq x y z
N MET A 1 40.49 11.59 -27.77
CA MET A 1 39.19 12.26 -28.03
C MET A 1 38.31 12.02 -26.82
N SER A 2 38.41 12.90 -25.81
CA SER A 2 37.68 12.81 -24.56
C SER A 2 36.47 13.74 -24.63
N TRP A 3 35.28 13.18 -24.53
CA TRP A 3 34.04 13.96 -24.41
C TRP A 3 33.86 14.36 -22.95
N ASN A 4 34.27 15.59 -22.61
CA ASN A 4 33.82 16.27 -21.41
C ASN A 4 32.57 17.06 -21.80
N GLU A 5 31.40 16.53 -21.51
CA GLU A 5 30.16 17.32 -21.55
C GLU A 5 30.06 18.15 -20.26
N PRO A 6 30.09 19.49 -20.34
CA PRO A 6 29.85 20.34 -19.20
C PRO A 6 28.34 20.50 -18.98
N GLY A 7 27.88 20.27 -17.75
CA GLY A 7 26.67 20.94 -17.27
C GLY A 7 25.39 20.11 -17.13
N LEU A 8 25.48 18.81 -16.84
CA LEU A 8 24.39 18.13 -16.15
C LEU A 8 24.89 17.43 -14.89
N THR A 9 25.52 18.20 -13.99
CA THR A 9 25.49 17.84 -12.58
C THR A 9 24.04 18.01 -12.11
N VAL A 10 23.19 17.01 -12.38
CA VAL A 10 22.11 16.75 -11.45
C VAL A 10 22.84 16.41 -10.17
N GLU A 11 23.02 17.38 -9.30
CA GLU A 11 23.21 17.08 -7.89
C GLU A 11 21.98 16.26 -7.53
N LEU A 12 22.10 14.94 -7.63
CA LEU A 12 21.20 14.00 -7.00
C LEU A 12 21.44 14.23 -5.52
N GLY A 13 20.79 15.28 -5.01
CA GLY A 13 20.92 15.78 -3.67
C GLY A 13 20.80 14.60 -2.74
N THR A 14 21.92 14.27 -2.11
CA THR A 14 22.04 13.26 -1.08
C THR A 14 21.36 13.80 0.18
N GLY A 15 20.04 13.96 0.18
CA GLY A 15 19.40 14.62 1.31
C GLY A 15 17.89 14.67 1.35
N ASP A 16 17.18 14.66 0.22
CA ASP A 16 15.74 14.91 0.29
C ASP A 16 14.95 13.63 0.59
N VAL A 17 14.80 13.32 1.89
CA VAL A 17 13.66 12.57 2.44
C VAL A 17 12.37 13.42 2.35
N GLY A 18 12.22 14.14 1.24
CA GLY A 18 11.28 15.24 1.06
C GLY A 18 9.86 14.78 0.85
N TRP A 19 8.94 15.65 1.27
CA TRP A 19 7.51 15.48 1.05
C TRP A 19 7.19 15.25 -0.42
N ARG A 20 7.95 15.86 -1.34
CA ARG A 20 7.80 15.69 -2.79
C ARG A 20 8.00 14.24 -3.23
N ARG A 21 9.04 13.56 -2.74
CA ARG A 21 9.30 12.15 -3.08
C ARG A 21 8.19 11.26 -2.53
N THR A 22 7.76 11.50 -1.29
CA THR A 22 6.66 10.77 -0.67
C THR A 22 5.37 10.94 -1.47
N VAL A 23 4.98 12.18 -1.81
CA VAL A 23 3.77 12.46 -2.59
C VAL A 23 3.82 11.82 -3.97
N MET A 24 4.95 11.95 -4.69
CA MET A 24 5.11 11.33 -6.00
C MET A 24 5.01 9.80 -5.93
N TYR A 25 5.61 9.20 -4.90
CA TYR A 25 5.49 7.77 -4.64
C TYR A 25 4.04 7.36 -4.35
N MET A 26 3.33 8.09 -3.48
CA MET A 26 1.94 7.79 -3.17
C MET A 26 1.04 7.94 -4.41
N ALA A 27 1.24 8.99 -5.23
CA ALA A 27 0.51 9.15 -6.48
C ALA A 27 0.75 7.97 -7.44
N TRP A 28 1.99 7.48 -7.54
CA TRP A 28 2.33 6.29 -8.32
C TRP A 28 1.60 5.05 -7.79
N VAL A 29 1.52 4.88 -6.47
CA VAL A 29 0.78 3.78 -5.83
C VAL A 29 -0.71 3.82 -6.19
N LEU A 30 -1.33 5.00 -6.24
CA LEU A 30 -2.73 5.14 -6.66
C LEU A 30 -2.95 4.69 -8.12
N VAL A 31 -2.01 5.01 -9.01
CA VAL A 31 -2.07 4.54 -10.40
C VAL A 31 -1.94 3.02 -10.46
N MET A 32 -0.99 2.44 -9.71
CA MET A 32 -0.86 0.98 -9.63
C MET A 32 -2.14 0.31 -9.11
N ALA A 33 -2.73 0.86 -8.04
CA ALA A 33 -3.98 0.36 -7.46
C ALA A 33 -5.13 0.41 -8.47
N PHE A 34 -5.25 1.47 -9.25
CA PHE A 34 -6.25 1.58 -10.31
C PHE A 34 -6.12 0.48 -11.37
N PHE A 35 -4.89 0.23 -11.86
CA PHE A 35 -4.68 -0.83 -12.86
C PHE A 35 -4.91 -2.23 -12.26
N PHE A 36 -4.50 -2.44 -11.01
CA PHE A 36 -4.69 -3.72 -10.36
C PHE A 36 -6.17 -4.01 -10.09
N ALA A 37 -6.92 -3.03 -9.59
CA ALA A 37 -8.36 -3.16 -9.38
C ALA A 37 -9.09 -3.55 -10.67
N ASN A 38 -8.71 -2.95 -11.80
CA ASN A 38 -9.24 -3.40 -13.09
C ASN A 38 -8.90 -4.87 -13.34
N ALA A 39 -7.62 -5.25 -13.29
CA ALA A 39 -7.19 -6.63 -13.52
C ALA A 39 -7.92 -7.64 -12.60
N GLU A 40 -8.06 -7.31 -11.33
CA GLU A 40 -8.75 -8.13 -10.33
C GLU A 40 -10.25 -8.25 -10.60
N ILE A 41 -10.93 -7.20 -11.07
CA ILE A 41 -12.31 -7.28 -11.54
C ILE A 41 -12.46 -8.29 -12.68
N GLN A 42 -11.53 -8.34 -13.64
CA GLN A 42 -11.59 -9.33 -14.72
C GLN A 42 -11.27 -10.75 -14.25
N ILE A 43 -10.49 -10.90 -13.18
CA ILE A 43 -10.16 -12.20 -12.60
C ILE A 43 -11.32 -12.73 -11.75
N GLU A 44 -11.85 -11.92 -10.83
CA GLU A 44 -12.86 -12.34 -9.85
C GLU A 44 -14.31 -12.18 -10.32
N GLY A 45 -14.54 -11.27 -11.28
CA GLY A 45 -15.88 -10.91 -11.72
C GLY A 45 -16.72 -10.30 -10.59
N GLY A 46 -18.00 -10.68 -10.52
CA GLY A 46 -18.92 -10.17 -9.50
C GLY A 46 -18.94 -10.95 -8.18
N ALA A 47 -18.30 -12.13 -8.13
CA ALA A 47 -18.42 -13.02 -6.98
C ALA A 47 -17.60 -12.54 -5.77
N GLY A 48 -16.49 -11.83 -6.04
CA GLY A 48 -15.60 -11.24 -5.05
C GLY A 48 -14.79 -12.27 -4.26
N TRP A 49 -13.67 -11.82 -3.71
CA TRP A 49 -12.84 -12.59 -2.78
C TRP A 49 -12.47 -14.00 -3.29
N ALA A 50 -12.20 -14.09 -4.59
CA ALA A 50 -11.81 -15.29 -5.32
C ALA A 50 -12.75 -16.50 -5.06
N THR A 51 -14.05 -16.30 -4.80
CA THR A 51 -14.98 -17.41 -4.50
C THR A 51 -15.15 -18.37 -5.68
N SER A 52 -15.06 -17.86 -6.91
CA SER A 52 -15.27 -18.65 -8.13
C SER A 52 -13.97 -19.15 -8.76
N LEU A 53 -12.80 -18.83 -8.18
CA LEU A 53 -11.50 -19.20 -8.76
C LEU A 53 -11.12 -20.64 -8.39
N PRO A 54 -10.46 -21.38 -9.30
CA PRO A 54 -10.00 -22.74 -9.05
C PRO A 54 -8.72 -22.73 -8.20
N THR A 55 -8.83 -22.26 -6.96
CA THR A 55 -7.71 -22.13 -6.01
C THR A 55 -8.01 -22.84 -4.71
N TRP A 56 -6.97 -23.25 -3.98
CA TRP A 56 -7.13 -23.82 -2.65
C TRP A 56 -7.62 -22.75 -1.67
N ARG A 57 -8.31 -23.16 -0.61
CA ARG A 57 -8.91 -22.25 0.36
C ARG A 57 -8.77 -22.77 1.78
N ILE A 58 -8.44 -21.87 2.69
CA ILE A 58 -8.45 -22.09 4.14
C ILE A 58 -9.56 -21.20 4.69
N GLU A 59 -10.71 -21.80 4.98
CA GLU A 59 -11.91 -21.06 5.42
C GLU A 59 -11.82 -20.65 6.90
N HIS A 60 -11.20 -21.49 7.74
CA HIS A 60 -11.15 -21.30 9.19
C HIS A 60 -9.77 -21.61 9.74
N HIS A 61 -9.15 -20.62 10.37
CA HIS A 61 -7.94 -20.76 11.18
C HIS A 61 -7.81 -19.52 12.07
N TRP A 62 -7.47 -19.68 13.34
CA TRP A 62 -7.41 -18.55 14.30
C TRP A 62 -6.43 -17.44 13.90
N LEU A 63 -5.35 -17.77 13.17
CA LEU A 63 -4.45 -16.78 12.59
C LEU A 63 -5.14 -15.88 11.55
N LEU A 64 -6.19 -16.35 10.88
CA LEU A 64 -6.96 -15.53 9.93
C LEU A 64 -7.76 -14.46 10.68
N ASP A 65 -8.27 -14.77 11.87
CA ASP A 65 -8.98 -13.79 12.69
C ASP A 65 -8.06 -12.64 13.13
N ILE A 66 -6.79 -12.93 13.37
CA ILE A 66 -5.81 -11.94 13.84
C ILE A 66 -5.17 -11.18 12.68
N PHE A 67 -4.71 -11.88 11.63
CA PHE A 67 -3.87 -11.30 10.57
C PHE A 67 -4.61 -11.08 9.25
N TRP A 68 -5.79 -11.67 9.07
CA TRP A 68 -6.54 -11.66 7.81
C TRP A 68 -7.97 -11.10 7.97
N GLY A 69 -8.25 -10.47 9.12
CA GLY A 69 -9.58 -9.89 9.42
C GLY A 69 -10.72 -10.92 9.47
N GLY A 70 -10.40 -12.19 9.70
CA GLY A 70 -11.35 -13.30 9.67
C GLY A 70 -11.80 -13.71 8.26
N ARG A 71 -11.09 -13.25 7.22
CA ARG A 71 -11.36 -13.63 5.83
C ARG A 71 -10.77 -15.00 5.52
N ALA A 72 -11.40 -15.71 4.59
CA ALA A 72 -10.83 -16.94 4.06
C ALA A 72 -9.53 -16.64 3.30
N MET A 73 -8.46 -17.37 3.59
CA MET A 73 -7.24 -17.30 2.80
C MET A 73 -7.40 -18.18 1.56
N THR A 74 -7.33 -17.58 0.38
CA THR A 74 -7.35 -18.32 -0.89
C THR A 74 -5.94 -18.37 -1.46
N GLY A 75 -5.63 -19.39 -2.28
CA GLY A 75 -4.34 -19.46 -2.93
C GLY A 75 -4.10 -18.27 -3.87
N TYR A 76 -5.15 -17.73 -4.49
CA TYR A 76 -5.08 -16.48 -5.25
C TYR A 76 -4.51 -15.35 -4.38
N HIS A 77 -5.13 -15.08 -3.23
CA HIS A 77 -4.67 -14.03 -2.33
C HIS A 77 -3.27 -14.33 -1.76
N ALA A 78 -2.99 -15.56 -1.37
CA ALA A 78 -1.67 -15.91 -0.83
C ALA A 78 -0.53 -15.54 -1.80
N TRP A 79 -0.72 -15.81 -3.09
CA TRP A 79 0.28 -15.50 -4.12
C TRP A 79 0.28 -14.02 -4.51
N VAL A 80 -0.90 -13.42 -4.72
CA VAL A 80 -1.03 -12.01 -5.13
C VAL A 80 -0.50 -11.06 -4.05
N PHE A 81 -0.86 -11.27 -2.77
CA PHE A 81 -0.35 -10.46 -1.67
C PHE A 81 1.17 -10.58 -1.53
N SER A 82 1.71 -11.79 -1.65
CA SER A 82 3.16 -12.03 -1.58
C SER A 82 3.89 -11.38 -2.76
N PHE A 83 3.35 -11.50 -3.97
CA PHE A 83 3.90 -10.90 -5.17
C PHE A 83 3.95 -9.37 -5.07
N MET A 84 2.84 -8.75 -4.65
CA MET A 84 2.80 -7.30 -4.46
C MET A 84 3.74 -6.85 -3.35
N ALA A 85 3.86 -7.58 -2.25
CA ALA A 85 4.86 -7.29 -1.23
C ALA A 85 6.29 -7.29 -1.84
N LEU A 86 6.64 -8.27 -2.66
CA LEU A 86 7.93 -8.29 -3.36
C LEU A 86 8.11 -7.07 -4.28
N VAL A 87 7.07 -6.67 -5.02
CA VAL A 87 7.11 -5.47 -5.88
C VAL A 87 7.37 -4.21 -5.05
N PHE A 88 6.64 -4.01 -3.96
CA PHE A 88 6.76 -2.84 -3.09
C PHE A 88 8.12 -2.77 -2.38
N TYR A 89 8.67 -3.91 -1.97
CA TYR A 89 9.97 -4.00 -1.32
C TYR A 89 11.14 -4.18 -2.29
N SER A 90 10.89 -4.30 -3.59
CA SER A 90 11.93 -4.45 -4.61
C SER A 90 13.01 -3.35 -4.57
N PRO A 91 12.72 -2.06 -4.29
CA PRO A 91 13.77 -1.05 -4.21
C PRO A 91 14.72 -1.31 -3.04
N LEU A 92 14.27 -1.97 -1.96
CA LEU A 92 15.14 -2.33 -0.84
C LEU A 92 16.02 -3.53 -1.20
N ALA A 93 15.49 -4.51 -1.92
CA ALA A 93 16.23 -5.66 -2.39
C ALA A 93 17.35 -5.27 -3.38
N PHE A 94 17.06 -4.35 -4.32
CA PHE A 94 18.00 -4.01 -5.39
C PHE A 94 18.98 -2.88 -5.06
N ASN A 95 18.61 -1.91 -4.19
CA ASN A 95 19.47 -0.75 -3.92
C ASN A 95 20.52 -0.99 -2.81
N GLY A 96 20.57 -2.17 -2.19
CA GLY A 96 21.59 -2.56 -1.21
C GLY A 96 21.67 -1.69 0.06
N ARG A 97 20.72 -0.78 0.28
CA ARG A 97 20.67 0.20 1.38
C ARG A 97 19.26 0.32 1.94
N GLY A 98 18.74 -0.78 2.52
CA GLY A 98 17.43 -0.79 3.16
C GLY A 98 17.45 -0.10 4.53
N ARG A 99 17.19 1.20 4.57
CA ARG A 99 16.94 1.87 5.88
C ARG A 99 15.53 1.54 6.35
N TRP A 100 15.33 1.47 7.66
CA TRP A 100 14.00 1.30 8.26
C TRP A 100 12.97 2.33 7.78
N ARG A 101 13.40 3.56 7.46
CA ARG A 101 12.54 4.58 6.87
C ARG A 101 12.02 4.18 5.49
N ASP A 102 12.85 3.57 4.66
CA ASP A 102 12.47 3.17 3.31
C ASP A 102 11.60 1.91 3.32
N ALA A 103 11.86 0.97 4.24
CA ALA A 103 10.96 -0.14 4.53
C ALA A 103 9.58 0.36 5.00
N GLY A 104 9.56 1.39 5.85
CA GLY A 104 8.33 2.04 6.28
C GLY A 104 7.56 2.68 5.12
N LEU A 105 8.25 3.36 4.20
CA LEU A 105 7.57 3.94 3.03
C LEU A 105 7.03 2.86 2.08
N ALA A 106 7.78 1.78 1.87
CA ALA A 106 7.30 0.62 1.11
C ALA A 106 6.05 0.00 1.75
N LEU A 107 6.04 -0.13 3.08
CA LEU A 107 4.86 -0.59 3.83
C LEU A 107 3.67 0.37 3.70
N CYS A 108 3.90 1.68 3.78
CA CYS A 108 2.84 2.68 3.55
C CYS A 108 2.23 2.52 2.16
N GLY A 109 3.07 2.34 1.13
CA GLY A 109 2.62 2.12 -0.23
C GLY A 109 1.81 0.83 -0.36
N LEU A 110 2.28 -0.27 0.22
CA LEU A 110 1.58 -1.56 0.17
C LEU A 110 0.21 -1.50 0.86
N ILE A 111 0.11 -0.87 2.03
CA ILE A 111 -1.16 -0.69 2.74
C ILE A 111 -2.10 0.21 1.93
N ALA A 112 -1.60 1.34 1.45
CA ALA A 112 -2.41 2.29 0.67
C ALA A 112 -2.90 1.67 -0.64
N PHE A 113 -2.05 0.87 -1.28
CA PHE A 113 -2.39 0.11 -2.46
C PHE A 113 -3.62 -0.77 -2.21
N TRP A 114 -3.60 -1.65 -1.20
CA TRP A 114 -4.72 -2.55 -0.93
C TRP A 114 -6.00 -1.83 -0.54
N ILE A 115 -5.92 -0.74 0.23
CA ILE A 115 -7.12 0.04 0.60
C ILE A 115 -7.74 0.70 -0.64
N VAL A 116 -6.91 1.33 -1.47
CA VAL A 116 -7.38 2.07 -2.64
C VAL A 116 -7.83 1.12 -3.73
N GLU A 117 -7.09 0.03 -3.95
CA GLU A 117 -7.44 -1.03 -4.89
C GLU A 117 -8.80 -1.63 -4.53
N ASP A 118 -8.99 -2.14 -3.31
CA ASP A 118 -10.26 -2.75 -2.87
C ASP A 118 -11.42 -1.74 -2.96
N PHE A 119 -11.21 -0.47 -2.60
CA PHE A 119 -12.23 0.57 -2.78
C PHE A 119 -12.55 0.86 -4.26
N LEU A 120 -11.52 0.91 -5.13
CA LEU A 120 -11.70 1.08 -6.57
C LEU A 120 -12.37 -0.14 -7.20
N TRP A 121 -12.11 -1.35 -6.69
CA TRP A 121 -12.78 -2.57 -7.11
C TRP A 121 -14.29 -2.40 -6.98
N PHE A 122 -14.79 -1.92 -5.84
CA PHE A 122 -16.23 -1.67 -5.67
C PHE A 122 -16.78 -0.55 -6.55
N ILE A 123 -16.01 0.51 -6.79
CA ILE A 123 -16.45 1.64 -7.61
C ILE A 123 -16.53 1.23 -9.09
N ILE A 124 -15.54 0.50 -9.59
CA ILE A 124 -15.35 0.22 -11.02
C ILE A 124 -16.09 -1.06 -11.42
N ASN A 125 -16.22 -2.05 -10.54
CA ASN A 125 -16.83 -3.34 -10.88
C ASN A 125 -18.30 -3.17 -11.29
N PRO A 126 -18.68 -3.50 -12.54
CA PRO A 126 -20.05 -3.35 -13.03
C PRO A 126 -21.08 -4.19 -12.27
N ALA A 127 -20.66 -5.30 -11.64
CA ALA A 127 -21.53 -6.13 -10.83
C ALA A 127 -21.86 -5.50 -9.45
N TRP A 128 -21.04 -4.54 -9.02
CA TRP A 128 -21.13 -3.88 -7.72
C TRP A 128 -21.57 -2.42 -7.85
N GLY A 129 -20.64 -1.48 -7.73
CA GLY A 129 -20.91 -0.06 -7.58
C GLY A 129 -21.02 0.38 -6.12
N LEU A 130 -20.87 1.69 -5.90
CA LEU A 130 -20.78 2.29 -4.56
C LEU A 130 -22.01 2.01 -3.67
N ALA A 131 -23.20 1.87 -4.26
CA ALA A 131 -24.42 1.55 -3.52
C ALA A 131 -24.39 0.16 -2.86
N GLN A 132 -23.55 -0.75 -3.38
CA GLN A 132 -23.39 -2.11 -2.86
C GLN A 132 -22.25 -2.22 -1.84
N PHE A 133 -21.45 -1.16 -1.64
CA PHE A 133 -20.38 -1.12 -0.64
C PHE A 133 -20.93 -0.94 0.78
N ARG A 134 -21.47 -2.03 1.33
CA ARG A 134 -22.11 -2.06 2.64
C ARG A 134 -21.93 -3.43 3.31
N PRO A 135 -21.93 -3.49 4.65
CA PRO A 135 -21.62 -4.71 5.40
C PRO A 135 -22.51 -5.92 5.05
N GLU A 136 -23.75 -5.69 4.63
CA GLU A 136 -24.68 -6.79 4.32
C GLU A 136 -24.32 -7.55 3.04
N LEU A 137 -23.64 -6.89 2.10
CA LEU A 137 -23.25 -7.49 0.81
C LEU A 137 -21.79 -7.91 0.81
N VAL A 138 -20.92 -7.10 1.40
CA VAL A 138 -19.48 -7.31 1.42
C VAL A 138 -19.10 -8.23 2.59
N THR A 139 -19.56 -9.48 2.51
CA THR A 139 -19.52 -10.45 3.63
C THR A 139 -18.12 -10.93 4.02
N TRP A 140 -17.10 -10.67 3.19
CA TRP A 140 -15.71 -10.95 3.54
C TRP A 140 -15.16 -9.93 4.55
N HIS A 141 -15.56 -8.66 4.48
CA HIS A 141 -15.20 -7.68 5.51
C HIS A 141 -16.10 -7.83 6.74
N LYS A 142 -15.57 -8.43 7.81
CA LYS A 142 -16.36 -8.79 9.00
C LYS A 142 -16.74 -7.61 9.88
N HIS A 143 -15.90 -6.59 9.94
CA HIS A 143 -16.05 -5.47 10.86
C HIS A 143 -16.08 -4.15 10.10
N TRP A 144 -17.08 -3.32 10.40
CA TRP A 144 -17.31 -2.04 9.73
C TRP A 144 -17.47 -0.93 10.76
N VAL A 145 -16.95 0.26 10.43
CA VAL A 145 -17.13 1.47 11.23
C VAL A 145 -17.13 2.67 10.30
N MET A 146 -17.98 3.67 10.57
CA MET A 146 -18.07 4.90 9.77
C MET A 146 -18.24 4.67 8.25
N GLY A 147 -18.94 3.61 7.85
CA GLY A 147 -19.24 3.31 6.44
C GLY A 147 -18.11 2.65 5.64
N ALA A 148 -17.03 2.18 6.28
CA ALA A 148 -15.97 1.41 5.64
C ALA A 148 -15.48 0.26 6.55
N PRO A 149 -14.79 -0.75 5.98
CA PRO A 149 -14.17 -1.82 6.76
C PRO A 149 -13.19 -1.28 7.81
N VAL A 150 -13.17 -1.88 9.00
CA VAL A 150 -12.24 -1.50 10.09
C VAL A 150 -10.78 -1.58 9.63
N ASP A 151 -10.46 -2.57 8.79
CA ASP A 151 -9.12 -2.77 8.21
C ASP A 151 -8.62 -1.53 7.45
N TYR A 152 -9.52 -0.78 6.80
CA TYR A 152 -9.15 0.46 6.09
C TYR A 152 -8.70 1.53 7.09
N TRP A 153 -9.47 1.73 8.15
CA TRP A 153 -9.16 2.73 9.17
C TRP A 153 -7.87 2.42 9.91
N VAL A 154 -7.66 1.15 10.27
CA VAL A 154 -6.41 0.69 10.90
C VAL A 154 -5.23 0.92 9.95
N GLY A 155 -5.36 0.55 8.68
CA GLY A 155 -4.30 0.75 7.69
C GLY A 155 -3.97 2.23 7.47
N LEU A 156 -4.98 3.10 7.35
CA LEU A 156 -4.80 4.56 7.27
C LEU A 156 -4.10 5.12 8.52
N GLY A 157 -4.45 4.63 9.70
CA GLY A 157 -3.79 4.99 10.96
C GLY A 157 -2.30 4.60 10.97
N VAL A 158 -1.97 3.39 10.50
CA VAL A 158 -0.58 2.92 10.36
C VAL A 158 0.20 3.78 9.37
N ILE A 159 -0.38 4.09 8.21
CA ILE A 159 0.24 4.99 7.22
C ILE A 159 0.54 6.35 7.85
N ALA A 160 -0.44 6.96 8.52
CA ALA A 160 -0.28 8.25 9.16
C ALA A 160 0.85 8.24 10.20
N LEU A 161 0.92 7.19 11.03
CA LEU A 161 1.95 7.02 12.04
C LEU A 161 3.35 6.91 11.42
N ILE A 162 3.51 6.08 10.40
CA ILE A 162 4.81 5.90 9.72
C ILE A 162 5.25 7.20 9.04
N LEU A 163 4.35 7.89 8.34
CA LEU A 163 4.67 9.15 7.66
C LEU A 163 5.01 10.25 8.67
N TYR A 164 4.31 10.32 9.80
CA TYR A 164 4.65 11.21 10.90
C TYR A 164 6.08 10.99 11.39
N PHE A 165 6.46 9.74 11.70
CA PHE A 165 7.83 9.43 12.15
C PHE A 165 8.90 9.56 11.06
N ARG A 166 8.52 9.38 9.78
CA ARG A 166 9.42 9.58 8.64
C ARG A 166 9.80 11.04 8.48
N HIS A 167 8.82 11.95 8.61
CA HIS A 167 8.97 13.38 8.33
C HIS A 167 9.13 14.26 9.57
N ARG A 168 9.03 13.72 10.80
CA ARG A 168 9.33 14.49 12.00
C ARG A 168 10.76 15.05 11.96
N PRO A 169 10.97 16.32 12.34
CA PRO A 169 12.31 16.86 12.57
C PRO A 169 13.06 16.00 13.60
N ARG A 170 14.34 15.71 13.35
CA ARG A 170 15.19 15.11 14.38
C ARG A 170 15.62 16.22 15.35
N ALA A 171 15.53 15.98 16.66
CA ALA A 171 15.91 16.93 17.71
C ALA A 171 17.38 17.43 17.62
N GLU A 172 18.24 16.74 16.87
CA GLU A 172 19.61 17.18 16.56
C GLU A 172 19.63 18.43 15.66
N HIS A 173 18.68 18.57 14.73
CA HIS A 173 18.54 19.78 13.89
C HIS A 173 18.09 20.99 14.71
N GLU A 174 17.15 20.82 15.65
CA GLU A 174 16.69 21.90 16.53
C GLU A 174 17.79 22.38 17.50
N ARG A 175 18.66 21.47 17.95
CA ARG A 175 19.82 21.82 18.78
C ARG A 175 20.91 22.52 17.96
N ALA A 176 21.17 22.08 16.74
CA ALA A 176 22.12 22.73 15.85
C ALA A 176 21.65 24.15 15.49
N GLU A 177 20.38 24.33 15.12
CA GLU A 177 19.81 25.63 14.77
C GLU A 177 19.72 26.60 15.95
N LYS A 178 19.53 26.09 17.18
CA LYS A 178 19.67 26.87 18.41
C LYS A 178 21.11 27.19 18.81
N ALA A 179 22.09 26.42 18.35
CA ALA A 179 23.51 26.67 18.64
C ALA A 179 24.15 27.70 17.68
N THR A 180 23.54 27.93 16.51
CA THR A 180 23.97 28.93 15.52
C THR A 180 23.26 30.29 15.63
N ARG A 181 22.36 30.47 16.60
CA ARG A 181 21.72 31.74 16.95
C ARG A 181 22.24 32.25 18.28
#